data_AF-A0A2E5INA4-F1
#
_entry.id   AF-A0A2E5INA4-F1
#
_cell.length_a   1.000
_cell.length_b   1.000
_cell.length_c   1.000
_cell.angle_alpha   90.00
_cell.angle_beta   90.00
_cell.angle_gamma   90.00
#
_symmetry.space_group_name_H-M   'P 1'
#
loop_
_entity.id
_entity.type
_entity.pdbx_description
1 polymer ?
#
loop_
_entity_poly.entity_id
_entity_poly.type
_entity_poly.pdbx_seq_one_letter_code
_entity_poly.pdbx_strand_id
1 'polypeptide(L)'
;MRNLLLYAVLIWSFAISSEEYEVKMLNFGSGGSMVFEPGFLKVNVGDTVHFKSVDMAHNSESTKGLVPANALGWKGNINEDISVTLTEEGVYVYQCTPHLILGMVGVIQVGRPTNLDEIKGNIGSMTFAVNAERLQSYIDQVN
;
A
#
# COMPACT_ATOMS: atom_id res chain seq x y z
N MET A 1 -50.26 35.06 16.54
CA MET A 1 -49.68 34.85 15.19
C MET A 1 -48.17 34.74 15.39
N ARG A 2 -47.64 33.52 15.49
CA ARG A 2 -46.89 32.83 14.41
C ARG A 2 -45.68 33.70 13.99
N ASN A 3 -44.43 33.32 14.29
CA ASN A 3 -43.72 32.23 13.63
C ASN A 3 -42.51 31.78 14.47
N LEU A 4 -42.49 30.52 14.90
CA LEU A 4 -41.25 29.86 15.33
C LEU A 4 -40.67 29.17 14.07
N LEU A 5 -39.66 29.78 13.46
CA LEU A 5 -38.93 29.18 12.35
C LEU A 5 -38.02 28.08 12.90
N LEU A 6 -38.48 26.83 12.80
CA LEU A 6 -37.68 25.63 13.03
C LEU A 6 -36.76 25.43 11.83
N TYR A 7 -35.46 25.72 12.00
CA TYR A 7 -34.43 25.33 11.03
C TYR A 7 -34.13 23.84 11.20
N ALA A 8 -34.55 23.02 10.24
CA ALA A 8 -34.14 21.62 10.14
C ALA A 8 -32.70 21.58 9.60
N VAL A 9 -31.73 21.26 10.45
CA VAL A 9 -30.35 20.95 10.04
C VAL A 9 -30.33 19.53 9.48
N LEU A 10 -30.26 19.41 8.15
CA LEU A 10 -29.99 18.15 7.47
C LEU A 10 -28.51 17.81 7.63
N ILE A 11 -28.21 16.90 8.55
CA ILE A 11 -26.88 16.29 8.66
C ILE A 11 -26.76 15.29 7.51
N TRP A 12 -26.04 15.67 6.45
CA TRP A 12 -25.59 14.70 5.45
C TRP A 12 -24.50 13.83 6.08
N SER A 13 -24.87 12.62 6.46
CA SER A 13 -23.90 11.58 6.80
C SER A 13 -23.16 11.19 5.52
N PHE A 14 -21.92 11.66 5.36
CA PHE A 14 -21.01 11.06 4.39
C PHE A 14 -20.76 9.61 4.84
N ALA A 15 -21.26 8.66 4.07
CA ALA A 15 -20.87 7.27 4.22
C ALA A 15 -19.41 7.16 3.76
N ILE A 16 -18.48 7.12 4.72
CA ILE A 16 -17.10 6.69 4.47
C ILE A 16 -17.18 5.17 4.27
N SER A 17 -17.28 4.73 3.02
CA SER A 17 -17.10 3.32 2.69
C SER A 17 -15.61 3.07 2.58
N SER A 18 -15.10 2.13 3.38
CA SER A 18 -13.78 1.53 3.18
C SER A 18 -13.92 0.47 2.09
N GLU A 19 -13.11 0.55 1.06
CA GLU A 19 -13.00 -0.50 0.04
C GLU A 19 -11.92 -1.52 0.42
N GLU A 20 -12.12 -2.75 -0.03
CA GLU A 20 -11.21 -3.87 0.22
C GLU A 20 -10.51 -4.23 -1.09
N TYR A 21 -9.20 -4.39 -1.04
CA TYR A 21 -8.34 -4.70 -2.17
C TYR A 21 -7.55 -5.98 -1.93
N GLU A 22 -7.19 -6.69 -2.98
CA GLU A 22 -6.37 -7.90 -2.90
C GLU A 22 -5.01 -7.69 -3.59
N VAL A 23 -3.94 -8.14 -2.93
CA VAL A 23 -2.59 -8.26 -3.47
C VAL A 23 -2.11 -9.69 -3.29
N LYS A 24 -1.82 -10.39 -4.38
CA LYS A 24 -1.33 -11.77 -4.38
C LYS A 24 0.18 -11.81 -4.23
N MET A 25 0.68 -12.76 -3.45
CA MET A 25 2.11 -13.04 -3.29
C MET A 25 2.48 -14.27 -4.12
N LEU A 26 3.30 -14.08 -5.16
CA LEU A 26 3.52 -15.07 -6.22
C LEU A 26 5.01 -15.32 -6.49
N ASN A 27 5.32 -16.58 -6.84
CA ASN A 27 6.60 -16.96 -7.42
C ASN A 27 6.78 -16.36 -8.82
N PHE A 28 5.71 -16.32 -9.62
CA PHE A 28 5.69 -15.75 -10.97
C PHE A 28 4.35 -15.10 -11.26
N GLY A 29 4.38 -13.92 -11.90
CA GLY A 29 3.19 -13.20 -12.34
C GLY A 29 3.52 -12.28 -13.52
N SER A 30 2.61 -11.35 -13.82
CA SER A 30 2.75 -10.40 -14.93
C SER A 30 4.02 -9.53 -14.83
N GLY A 31 4.46 -9.20 -13.61
CA GLY A 31 5.69 -8.45 -13.32
C GLY A 31 6.96 -9.30 -13.22
N GLY A 32 6.94 -10.58 -13.64
CA GLY A 32 8.09 -11.49 -13.60
C GLY A 32 8.13 -12.37 -12.34
N SER A 33 9.34 -12.78 -11.92
CA SER A 33 9.52 -13.63 -10.75
C SER A 33 9.44 -12.85 -9.44
N MET A 34 9.01 -13.53 -8.36
CA MET A 34 8.93 -13.03 -6.98
C MET A 34 8.22 -11.69 -6.92
N VAL A 35 6.90 -11.71 -7.05
CA VAL A 35 6.11 -10.51 -7.38
C VAL A 35 4.85 -10.43 -6.52
N PHE A 36 4.52 -9.19 -6.14
CA PHE A 36 3.20 -8.83 -5.65
C PHE A 36 2.30 -8.47 -6.84
N GLU A 37 1.09 -9.00 -6.91
CA GLU A 37 0.14 -8.72 -7.99
C GLU A 37 -1.22 -8.23 -7.45
N PRO A 38 -1.63 -6.97 -7.71
CA PRO A 38 -0.87 -5.95 -8.44
C PRO A 38 0.34 -5.45 -7.65
N GLY A 39 1.39 -5.01 -8.35
CA GLY A 39 2.60 -4.47 -7.72
C GLY A 39 2.50 -2.98 -7.34
N PHE A 40 1.60 -2.26 -8.00
CA PHE A 40 1.20 -0.90 -7.64
C PHE A 40 -0.30 -0.86 -7.37
N LEU A 41 -0.72 -0.16 -6.32
CA LEU A 41 -2.11 0.04 -5.99
C LEU A 41 -2.34 1.50 -5.56
N LYS A 42 -3.42 2.12 -6.03
CA LYS A 42 -3.89 3.42 -5.55
C LYS A 42 -5.23 3.22 -4.84
N VAL A 43 -5.31 3.64 -3.58
CA VAL A 43 -6.46 3.46 -2.69
C VAL A 43 -6.80 4.75 -1.96
N ASN A 44 -7.94 4.76 -1.26
CA ASN A 44 -8.36 5.86 -0.40
C ASN A 44 -7.92 5.64 1.06
N VAL A 45 -7.93 6.74 1.82
CA VAL A 45 -7.73 6.67 3.27
C VAL A 45 -8.86 5.86 3.91
N GLY A 46 -8.49 4.86 4.71
CA GLY A 46 -9.40 3.94 5.39
C GLY A 46 -9.62 2.63 4.64
N ASP A 47 -9.16 2.49 3.39
CA ASP A 47 -9.24 1.23 2.64
C ASP A 47 -8.32 0.16 3.25
N THR A 48 -8.66 -1.10 3.00
CA THR A 48 -7.91 -2.26 3.49
C THR A 48 -7.33 -3.06 2.32
N VAL A 49 -6.06 -3.44 2.45
CA VAL A 49 -5.37 -4.31 1.50
C VAL A 49 -5.15 -5.68 2.12
N HIS A 50 -5.69 -6.71 1.47
CA HIS A 50 -5.47 -8.11 1.79
C HIS A 50 -4.29 -8.66 0.98
N PHE A 51 -3.20 -8.99 1.66
CA PHE A 51 -2.10 -9.72 1.07
C PHE A 51 -2.40 -11.22 1.15
N LYS A 52 -2.54 -11.87 -0.01
CA LYS A 52 -2.89 -13.28 -0.13
C LYS A 52 -1.67 -14.13 -0.42
N SER A 53 -1.42 -15.10 0.45
CA SER A 53 -0.36 -16.10 0.30
C SER A 53 -0.77 -17.17 -0.69
N VAL A 54 -0.78 -16.83 -1.98
CA VAL A 54 -1.14 -17.76 -3.06
C VAL A 54 -0.04 -18.81 -3.25
N ASP A 55 1.20 -18.35 -3.39
CA ASP A 55 2.37 -19.23 -3.36
C ASP A 55 3.00 -19.24 -1.96
N MET A 56 3.69 -20.33 -1.63
CA MET A 56 4.40 -20.44 -0.35
C MET A 56 5.72 -19.65 -0.36
N ALA A 57 6.27 -19.44 0.83
CA ALA A 57 7.51 -18.76 1.15
C ALA A 57 7.47 -17.22 1.01
N HIS A 58 6.29 -16.61 0.98
CA HIS A 58 6.13 -15.16 0.91
C HIS A 58 5.56 -14.57 2.20
N ASN A 59 5.81 -13.28 2.40
CA ASN A 59 5.15 -12.42 3.38
C ASN A 59 5.06 -11.00 2.82
N SER A 60 4.33 -10.13 3.53
CA SER A 60 4.28 -8.69 3.28
C SER A 60 4.72 -7.92 4.52
N GLU A 61 5.63 -6.97 4.33
CA GLU A 61 6.21 -6.13 5.37
C GLU A 61 6.37 -4.69 4.85
N SER A 62 5.91 -3.70 5.61
CA SER A 62 6.18 -2.29 5.30
C SER A 62 7.67 -2.01 5.37
N THR A 63 8.21 -1.27 4.41
CA THR A 63 9.65 -0.96 4.40
C THR A 63 9.95 0.22 5.32
N LYS A 64 10.78 -0.03 6.33
CA LYS A 64 11.17 1.00 7.33
C LYS A 64 11.74 2.23 6.64
N GLY A 65 11.20 3.40 6.96
CA GLY A 65 11.63 4.69 6.39
C GLY A 65 11.13 4.95 4.97
N LEU A 66 10.31 4.06 4.41
CA LEU A 66 9.68 4.23 3.09
C LEU A 66 8.14 4.14 3.18
N VAL A 67 7.58 4.66 4.27
CA VAL A 67 6.15 4.84 4.52
C VAL A 67 5.92 6.22 5.13
N PRO A 68 4.69 6.76 5.18
CA PRO A 68 4.43 8.03 5.85
C PRO A 68 4.88 7.99 7.32
N ALA A 69 5.45 9.08 7.82
CA ALA A 69 6.10 9.12 9.14
C ALA A 69 5.16 8.74 10.31
N ASN A 70 3.86 9.01 10.18
CA ASN A 70 2.85 8.71 11.20
C ASN A 70 2.12 7.39 10.95
N ALA A 71 2.45 6.67 9.87
CA ALA A 71 1.77 5.43 9.54
C ALA A 71 2.20 4.29 10.48
N LEU A 72 1.23 3.46 10.85
CA LEU A 72 1.51 2.17 11.46
C LEU A 72 2.09 1.23 10.39
N GLY A 73 3.33 0.78 10.61
CA GLY A 73 3.92 -0.28 9.80
C GLY A 73 3.28 -1.64 10.08
N TRP A 74 3.56 -2.62 9.22
CA TRP A 74 3.12 -3.99 9.39
C TRP A 74 4.23 -4.99 9.04
N LYS A 75 4.10 -6.21 9.56
CA LYS A 75 4.93 -7.35 9.20
C LYS A 75 4.13 -8.64 9.37
N GLY A 76 3.75 -9.24 8.26
CA GLY A 76 3.15 -10.58 8.24
C GLY A 76 4.20 -11.67 8.42
N ASN A 77 3.77 -12.81 8.96
CA ASN A 77 4.54 -14.03 9.00
C ASN A 77 4.65 -14.63 7.58
N ILE A 78 5.63 -15.52 7.39
CA ILE A 78 5.74 -16.31 6.16
C ILE A 78 4.50 -17.20 5.99
N ASN A 79 3.94 -17.23 4.79
CA ASN A 79 2.71 -17.96 4.42
C ASN A 79 1.42 -17.44 5.06
N GLU A 80 1.43 -16.22 5.61
CA GLU A 80 0.27 -15.63 6.26
C GLU A 80 -0.53 -14.77 5.27
N ASP A 81 -1.84 -14.99 5.24
CA ASP A 81 -2.79 -14.00 4.74
C ASP A 81 -2.90 -12.88 5.76
N ILE A 82 -2.54 -11.65 5.39
CA ILE A 82 -2.68 -10.48 6.27
C ILE A 82 -3.56 -9.41 5.63
N SER A 83 -4.22 -8.64 6.49
CA SER A 83 -5.04 -7.48 6.08
C SER A 83 -4.49 -6.23 6.73
N VAL A 84 -4.28 -5.17 5.95
CA VAL A 84 -3.72 -3.90 6.41
C VAL A 84 -4.66 -2.77 6.04
N THR A 85 -5.25 -2.12 7.03
CA THR A 85 -6.05 -0.90 6.84
C THR A 85 -5.13 0.32 6.83
N LEU A 86 -5.27 1.17 5.82
CA LEU A 86 -4.35 2.27 5.54
C LEU A 86 -4.99 3.62 5.90
N THR A 87 -4.55 4.23 6.99
CA THR A 87 -5.21 5.43 7.54
C THR A 87 -4.49 6.74 7.26
N GLU A 88 -3.23 6.71 6.83
CA GLU A 88 -2.46 7.93 6.56
C GLU A 88 -2.31 8.13 5.05
N GLU A 89 -2.48 9.38 4.59
CA GLU A 89 -2.19 9.72 3.19
C GLU A 89 -0.68 9.59 2.91
N GLY A 90 -0.34 9.04 1.74
CA GLY A 90 1.02 9.01 1.25
C GLY A 90 1.35 7.75 0.45
N VAL A 91 2.64 7.56 0.23
CA VAL A 91 3.22 6.44 -0.51
C VAL A 91 3.85 5.46 0.48
N TYR A 92 3.49 4.20 0.32
CA TYR A 92 3.96 3.07 1.11
C TYR A 92 4.73 2.11 0.21
N VAL A 93 6.03 1.97 0.45
CA VAL A 93 6.82 0.90 -0.15
C VAL A 93 6.82 -0.29 0.81
N TYR A 94 6.50 -1.46 0.29
CA TYR A 94 6.49 -2.71 1.05
C TYR A 94 7.27 -3.80 0.32
N GLN A 95 7.66 -4.83 1.07
CA GLN A 95 8.58 -5.86 0.63
C GLN A 95 8.14 -7.24 1.10
N CYS A 96 8.63 -8.27 0.42
CA CYS A 96 8.72 -9.61 0.96
C CYS A 96 10.12 -9.82 1.55
N THR A 97 10.21 -10.10 2.85
CA THR A 97 11.48 -10.18 3.58
C THR A 97 12.49 -11.17 2.97
N PRO A 98 12.14 -12.45 2.70
CA PRO A 98 13.09 -13.42 2.13
C PRO A 98 13.45 -13.14 0.66
N HIS A 99 12.63 -12.39 -0.07
CA HIS A 99 12.77 -12.17 -1.51
C HIS A 99 13.10 -10.72 -1.89
N LEU A 100 13.47 -9.89 -0.90
CA LEU A 100 13.84 -8.49 -1.12
C LEU A 100 14.97 -8.37 -2.14
N ILE A 101 16.03 -9.16 -2.02
CA ILE A 101 17.18 -9.11 -2.94
C ILE A 101 16.80 -9.50 -4.38
N LEU A 102 15.68 -10.20 -4.56
CA LEU A 102 15.13 -10.58 -5.87
C LEU A 102 14.14 -9.52 -6.41
N GLY A 103 14.01 -8.39 -5.72
CA GLY A 103 13.15 -7.27 -6.09
C GLY A 103 11.67 -7.49 -5.77
N MET A 104 11.32 -8.37 -4.83
CA MET A 104 9.92 -8.56 -4.44
C MET A 104 9.43 -7.42 -3.54
N VAL A 105 9.03 -6.33 -4.20
CA VAL A 105 8.53 -5.09 -3.60
C VAL A 105 7.23 -4.68 -4.27
N GLY A 106 6.46 -3.84 -3.59
CA GLY A 106 5.31 -3.16 -4.16
C GLY A 106 5.15 -1.75 -3.60
N VAL A 107 4.25 -0.98 -4.21
CA VAL A 107 3.94 0.40 -3.84
C VAL A 107 2.44 0.56 -3.68
N ILE A 108 2.01 1.14 -2.56
CA ILE A 108 0.63 1.59 -2.38
C ILE A 108 0.63 3.12 -2.25
N GLN A 109 -0.18 3.80 -3.05
CA GLN A 109 -0.53 5.20 -2.86
C GLN A 109 -1.87 5.28 -2.15
N VAL A 110 -1.91 5.93 -0.99
CA VAL A 110 -3.12 6.21 -0.21
C VAL A 110 -3.46 7.68 -0.36
N GLY A 111 -4.57 8.00 -1.01
CA GLY A 111 -4.97 9.40 -1.25
C GLY A 111 -3.85 10.19 -1.94
N ARG A 112 -3.46 11.32 -1.35
CA ARG A 112 -2.38 12.17 -1.89
C ARG A 112 -0.98 11.62 -1.54
N PRO A 113 0.00 11.69 -2.47
CA PRO A 113 1.35 11.16 -2.24
C PRO A 113 2.24 12.13 -1.44
N THR A 114 1.87 12.38 -0.19
CA THR A 114 2.44 13.43 0.69
C THR A 114 3.95 13.33 0.95
N ASN A 115 4.53 12.13 0.82
CA ASN A 115 5.93 11.83 1.09
C ASN A 115 6.71 11.36 -0.15
N LEU A 116 6.21 11.56 -1.37
CA LEU A 116 6.83 11.03 -2.60
C LEU A 116 8.29 11.48 -2.79
N ASP A 117 8.61 12.74 -2.50
CA ASP A 117 9.97 13.27 -2.65
C ASP A 117 10.95 12.60 -1.67
N GLU A 118 10.50 12.34 -0.44
CA GLU A 118 11.28 11.59 0.55
C GLU A 118 11.51 10.14 0.08
N ILE A 119 10.46 9.48 -0.43
CA ILE A 119 10.58 8.14 -1.00
C ILE A 119 11.61 8.13 -2.13
N LYS A 120 11.50 9.03 -3.12
CA LYS A 120 12.45 9.12 -4.24
C LYS A 120 13.89 9.37 -3.78
N GLY A 121 14.09 10.15 -2.72
CA GLY A 121 15.40 10.38 -2.12
C GLY A 121 15.99 9.15 -1.41
N ASN A 122 15.14 8.24 -0.93
CA ASN A 122 15.54 7.14 -0.04
C ASN A 122 15.47 5.74 -0.69
N ILE A 123 14.77 5.54 -1.81
CA ILE A 123 14.67 4.22 -2.47
C ILE A 123 16.02 3.65 -2.93
N GLY A 124 17.02 4.51 -3.19
CA GLY A 124 18.38 4.07 -3.55
C GLY A 124 19.11 3.32 -2.42
N SER A 125 18.58 3.34 -1.19
CA SER A 125 19.07 2.49 -0.10
C SER A 125 18.69 1.01 -0.27
N MET A 126 17.69 0.71 -1.09
CA MET A 126 17.30 -0.66 -1.41
C MET A 126 18.20 -1.23 -2.50
N THR A 127 18.69 -2.45 -2.31
CA THR A 127 19.57 -3.14 -3.26
C THR A 127 18.89 -4.39 -3.78
N PHE A 128 18.89 -4.54 -5.11
CA PHE A 128 18.28 -5.67 -5.81
C PHE A 128 19.31 -6.32 -6.73
N ALA A 129 19.42 -7.65 -6.67
CA ALA A 129 20.21 -8.44 -7.61
C ALA A 129 19.43 -8.78 -8.89
N VAL A 130 18.10 -8.81 -8.79
CA VAL A 130 17.17 -9.11 -9.88
C VAL A 130 16.02 -8.10 -9.83
N ASN A 131 15.41 -7.81 -10.99
CA ASN A 131 14.25 -6.90 -11.09
C ASN A 131 14.52 -5.48 -10.55
N ALA A 132 15.74 -4.96 -10.74
CA ALA A 132 16.19 -3.69 -10.14
C ALA A 132 15.31 -2.47 -10.50
N GLU A 133 14.72 -2.47 -11.70
CA GLU A 133 13.86 -1.38 -12.18
C GLU A 133 12.43 -1.43 -11.60
N ARG A 134 12.04 -2.53 -10.95
CA ARG A 134 10.65 -2.77 -10.57
C ARG A 134 10.13 -1.69 -9.61
N LEU A 135 10.90 -1.35 -8.58
CA LEU A 135 10.50 -0.32 -7.62
C LEU A 135 10.30 1.03 -8.32
N GLN A 136 11.26 1.43 -9.16
CA GLN A 136 11.16 2.69 -9.89
C GLN A 136 9.92 2.72 -10.80
N SER A 137 9.65 1.62 -11.50
CA SER A 137 8.47 1.51 -12.38
C SER A 137 7.12 1.64 -11.64
N TYR A 138 7.07 1.30 -10.35
CA TYR A 138 5.89 1.48 -9.51
C TYR A 138 5.81 2.90 -8.94
N ILE A 139 6.95 3.48 -8.57
CA ILE A 139 7.03 4.90 -8.14
C ILE A 139 6.61 5.84 -9.27
N ASP A 140 6.92 5.50 -10.53
CA ASP A 140 6.55 6.30 -11.70
C ASP A 140 5.04 6.32 -11.98
N GLN A 141 4.27 5.42 -11.36
CA GLN A 141 2.80 5.40 -11.47
C GLN A 141 2.11 6.32 -10.45
N VAL A 142 2.83 6.78 -9.41
CA VAL A 142 2.30 7.67 -8.37
C VAL A 142 1.92 9.02 -8.99
N ASN A 143 0.70 9.49 -8.72
CA ASN A 143 0.14 10.75 -9.24
C ASN A 143 -0.74 11.50 -8.24
#